data_AF-A0A537A6S7-F1
#
_entry.id   AF-A0A537A6S7-F1
#
_cell.length_a   1.000
_cell.length_b   1.000
_cell.length_c   1.000
_cell.angle_alpha   90.00
_cell.angle_beta   90.00
_cell.angle_gamma   90.00
#
_symmetry.space_group_name_H-M   'P 1'
#
loop_
_entity.id
_entity.type
_entity.pdbx_description
1 polymer ?
#
loop_
_entity_poly.entity_id
_entity_poly.type
_entity_poly.pdbx_seq_one_letter_code
_entity_poly.pdbx_strand_id
1 'polypeptide(L)' 'MKLTVEFPSVSYREGPQGVSRLAQAIEQIGYDHIDMFDHVVMGYPIAGRPPGPYPPQMPILEALVALSYMAAVTSRVT' A
#
# COMPACT_ATOMS: atom_id res chain seq x y z
N MET A 1 -2.92 23.64 -1.20
CA MET A 1 -2.20 22.52 -1.85
C MET A 1 -2.40 21.30 -0.98
N LYS A 2 -2.61 20.11 -1.57
CA LYS A 2 -2.73 18.85 -0.83
C LYS A 2 -1.61 17.89 -1.22
N LEU A 3 -1.14 17.08 -0.26
CA LEU A 3 -0.08 16.10 -0.44
C LEU A 3 -0.61 14.69 -0.19
N THR A 4 -0.36 13.80 -1.15
CA THR A 4 -0.72 12.38 -1.10
C THR A 4 0.54 11.54 -1.00
N VAL A 5 0.46 10.43 -0.26
CA VAL A 5 1.49 9.38 -0.26
C VAL A 5 0.92 8.08 -0.81
N GLU A 6 1.67 7.41 -1.67
CA GLU A 6 1.34 6.06 -2.12
C GLU A 6 1.84 5.04 -1.08
N PHE A 7 0.92 4.22 -0.58
CA PHE A 7 1.20 3.23 0.44
C PHE A 7 1.83 1.97 -0.18
N PRO A 8 2.99 1.52 0.31
CA PRO A 8 3.68 0.39 -0.29
C PRO A 8 2.91 -0.92 -0.06
N SER A 9 2.41 -1.54 -1.12
CA SER A 9 1.68 -2.82 -1.05
C SER A 9 2.51 -3.97 -0.47
N VAL A 10 3.84 -3.82 -0.43
CA VAL A 10 4.79 -4.78 0.17
C VAL A 10 4.95 -4.65 1.69
N SER A 11 4.23 -3.73 2.33
CA SER A 11 4.27 -3.51 3.79
C SER A 11 3.74 -4.67 4.62
N TYR A 12 3.14 -5.71 3.99
CA TYR A 12 2.79 -6.96 4.67
C TYR A 12 3.97 -7.60 5.42
N ARG A 13 5.21 -7.32 4.99
CA ARG A 13 6.45 -7.83 5.61
C ARG A 13 6.63 -7.35 7.05
N GLU A 14 6.07 -6.19 7.38
CA GLU A 14 6.12 -5.60 8.72
C GLU A 14 4.97 -6.08 9.64
N GLY A 15 4.08 -6.92 9.09
CA GLY A 15 2.87 -7.39 9.74
C GLY A 15 1.80 -6.30 9.94
N PRO A 16 0.61 -6.67 10.45
CA PRO A 16 -0.50 -5.73 10.63
C PRO A 16 -0.15 -4.52 11.51
N GLN A 17 0.63 -4.74 12.58
CA GLN A 17 1.10 -3.68 13.47
C GLN A 17 2.08 -2.72 12.80
N GLY A 18 2.84 -3.19 11.81
CA GLY A 18 3.68 -2.32 10.98
C GLY A 18 2.85 -1.42 10.09
N VAL A 19 1.81 -1.98 9.45
CA VAL A 19 0.86 -1.24 8.61
C VAL A 19 0.15 -0.15 9.42
N SER A 20 -0.37 -0.48 10.60
CA SER A 20 -1.06 0.50 11.46
C SER A 20 -0.14 1.63 11.90
N ARG A 21 1.10 1.31 12.32
CA ARG A 21 2.09 2.30 12.73
C ARG A 21 2.45 3.24 11.58
N LEU A 22 2.62 2.71 10.36
CA LEU A 22 2.95 3.53 9.20
C LEU A 22 1.80 4.47 8.82
N ALA A 23 0.55 3.98 8.80
CA ALA A 23 -0.62 4.81 8.52
C ALA A 23 -0.78 5.97 9.53
N GLN A 24 -0.62 5.68 10.82
CA GLN A 24 -0.64 6.70 11.87
C GLN A 24 0.52 7.69 11.76
N ALA A 25 1.72 7.23 11.42
CA ALA A 25 2.87 8.09 11.20
C ALA A 25 2.66 9.03 10.01
N ILE A 26 2.09 8.54 8.90
CA ILE A 26 1.72 9.35 7.73
C ILE A 26 0.74 10.45 8.12
N GLU A 27 -0.29 10.13 8.91
CA GLU A 27 -1.24 11.13 9.42
C GLU A 27 -0.55 12.19 10.29
N GLN A 28 0.34 11.76 11.20
CA GLN A 28 1.09 12.64 12.11
C GLN A 28 2.08 13.56 11.38
N ILE A 29 2.67 13.09 10.28
CA ILE A 29 3.55 13.89 9.41
C ILE A 29 2.76 15.03 8.74
N GLY A 30 1.46 14.82 8.50
CA GLY A 30 0.58 15.85 7.95
C GLY A 30 0.17 15.64 6.50
N TYR A 31 0.27 14.42 5.96
CA TYR A 31 -0.30 14.11 4.64
C TYR A 31 -1.82 14.28 4.64
N ASP A 32 -2.37 14.64 3.48
CA ASP A 32 -3.81 14.76 3.28
C ASP A 32 -4.44 13.43 2.90
N HIS A 33 -3.73 12.63 2.09
CA HIS A 33 -4.26 11.41 1.50
C HIS A 33 -3.28 10.24 1.53
N ILE A 34 -3.81 9.02 1.68
CA ILE A 34 -3.11 7.75 1.47
C ILE A 34 -3.71 7.06 0.25
N ASP A 35 -2.93 6.95 -0.82
CA ASP A 35 -3.32 6.19 -2.02
C ASP A 35 -2.71 4.80 -2.00
N MET A 36 -3.29 3.86 -2.76
CA MET A 36 -2.75 2.53 -2.92
C MET A 36 -3.06 1.99 -4.31
N PHE A 37 -2.10 1.31 -4.93
CA PHE A 37 -2.36 0.57 -6.16
C PHE A 37 -3.19 -0.68 -5.86
N ASP A 38 -4.29 -0.84 -6.58
CA ASP A 38 -5.03 -2.09 -6.60
C ASP A 38 -4.33 -3.09 -7.52
N HIS A 39 -3.80 -4.15 -6.91
CA HIS A 39 -3.19 -5.28 -7.60
C HIS A 39 -3.66 -6.57 -6.92
N VAL A 40 -3.98 -7.58 -7.74
CA VAL A 40 -4.24 -8.94 -7.27
C VAL A 40 -2.96 -9.78 -7.34
N VAL A 41 -2.16 -9.59 -8.39
CA VAL A 41 -0.88 -10.25 -8.63
C VAL A 41 0.09 -9.28 -9.30
N MET A 42 1.39 -9.55 -9.18
CA MET A 42 2.41 -8.82 -9.94
C MET A 42 2.44 -9.28 -11.41
N GLY A 43 3.14 -8.53 -12.25
CA GLY A 43 3.25 -8.82 -13.67
C GLY A 43 3.76 -10.24 -13.95
N TYR A 44 2.95 -11.04 -14.64
CA TYR A 44 3.34 -12.38 -15.07
C TYR A 44 4.31 -12.29 -16.27
N PRO A 45 5.31 -13.20 -16.37
CA PRO A 45 6.20 -13.27 -17.53
C PRO A 45 5.42 -13.52 -18.83
N ILE A 46 5.62 -12.65 -19.82
CA ILE A 46 5.01 -12.76 -21.16
C ILE A 46 6.11 -12.65 -22.19
N ALA A 47 6.09 -13.52 -23.21
CA ALA A 47 7.06 -13.48 -24.31
C ALA A 47 7.07 -12.10 -24.99
N GLY A 48 8.25 -11.54 -25.20
CA GLY A 48 8.42 -10.21 -25.83
C GLY A 48 8.23 -9.03 -24.88
N ARG A 49 7.91 -9.24 -23.59
CA ARG A 49 7.86 -8.19 -22.56
C ARG A 49 9.08 -8.29 -21.62
N PRO A 50 9.81 -7.19 -21.35
CA PRO A 50 10.86 -7.19 -20.34
C PRO A 50 10.32 -7.60 -18.95
N PRO A 51 11.09 -8.34 -18.14
CA PRO A 51 10.65 -8.74 -16.80
C PRO A 51 10.44 -7.53 -15.90
N GLY A 52 9.41 -7.59 -15.07
CA GLY A 52 9.18 -6.60 -14.02
C GLY A 52 10.12 -6.80 -12.82
N PRO A 53 10.20 -5.81 -11.92
CA PRO A 53 11.07 -5.88 -10.74
C PRO A 53 10.61 -6.91 -9.69
N TYR A 54 9.37 -7.42 -9.79
CA TYR A 54 8.76 -8.30 -8.80
C TYR A 54 8.18 -9.56 -9.46
N PRO A 55 8.38 -10.76 -8.86
CA PRO A 55 7.79 -11.99 -9.36
C PRO A 55 6.27 -12.01 -9.16
N PRO A 56 5.50 -12.68 -10.04
CA PRO A 56 4.03 -12.71 -9.97
C PRO A 56 3.48 -13.33 -8.68
N GLN A 57 4.25 -14.18 -7.99
CA GLN A 57 3.88 -14.80 -6.71
C GLN A 57 4.21 -13.94 -5.49
N MET A 58 4.81 -12.76 -5.66
CA MET A 58 5.06 -11.86 -4.54
C MET A 58 3.73 -11.51 -3.86
N PRO A 59 3.56 -11.78 -2.55
CA PRO A 59 2.39 -11.33 -1.82
C PRO A 59 2.29 -9.81 -1.85
N ILE A 60 1.07 -9.30 -1.83
CA ILE A 60 0.76 -7.88 -1.73
C ILE A 60 -0.49 -7.71 -0.86
N LEU A 61 -0.62 -6.56 -0.24
CA LEU A 61 -1.85 -6.18 0.45
C LEU A 61 -2.95 -5.92 -0.59
N GLU A 62 -4.16 -6.44 -0.32
CA GLU A 62 -5.35 -6.12 -1.11
C GLU A 62 -5.82 -4.71 -0.74
N ALA A 63 -6.09 -3.87 -1.74
CA ALA A 63 -6.23 -2.43 -1.56
C ALA A 63 -7.41 -2.05 -0.66
N LEU A 64 -8.59 -2.66 -0.86
CA LEU A 64 -9.78 -2.30 -0.10
C LEU A 64 -9.67 -2.69 1.37
N VAL A 65 -9.16 -3.88 1.67
CA VAL A 65 -8.94 -4.36 3.04
C VAL A 65 -7.84 -3.54 3.72
N ALA A 66 -6.75 -3.25 3.02
CA ALA A 66 -5.66 -2.44 3.58
C ALA A 66 -6.12 -1.01 3.90
N LEU A 67 -6.80 -0.35 2.96
CA LEU A 67 -7.33 1.01 3.16
C LEU A 67 -8.38 1.03 4.28
N SER A 68 -9.26 0.02 4.34
CA SER A 68 -10.24 -0.11 5.44
C SER A 68 -9.57 -0.28 6.81
N TYR A 69 -8.51 -1.10 6.87
CA TYR A 69 -7.74 -1.29 8.10
C TYR A 69 -7.02 -0.01 8.54
N MET A 70 -6.44 0.74 7.60
CA MET A 70 -5.80 2.02 7.87
C MET A 70 -6.81 3.08 8.35
N ALA A 71 -7.95 3.20 7.68
CA ALA A 71 -9.03 4.11 8.05
C ALA A 71 -9.58 3.84 9.46
N ALA A 72 -9.52 2.59 9.94
CA ALA A 72 -9.93 2.24 11.30
C ALA A 72 -8.95 2.71 12.39
N VAL A 73 -7.71 3.08 12.03
CA VAL A 73 -6.65 3.48 12.99
C VAL A 73 -6.15 4.92 12.79
N THR A 74 -6.68 5.63 11.79
CA THR A 74 -6.46 7.05 11.51
C THR A 74 -7.76 7.85 11.72
N SER A 75 -7.68 9.18 11.71
CA SER A 75 -8.82 10.04 12.07
C SER A 75 -9.08 11.22 11.13
N ARG A 76 -8.07 11.60 10.34
CA ARG A 76 -8.08 12.78 9.48
C ARG A 76 -7.61 12.48 8.06
N VAL A 77 -6.51 11.71 7.91
CA VAL A 77 -6.00 11.33 6.59
C VAL A 77 -6.99 10.40 5.92
N THR A 78 -7.23 10.59 4.63
CA THR A 78 -8.18 9.76 3.85
C THR A 78 -7.47 8.89 2.84
#